data_AF-R6H3K1-F1
#
_entry.id   AF-R6H3K1-F1
#
_cell.length_a   1.000
_cell.length_b   1.000
_cell.length_c   1.000
_cell.angle_alpha   90.00
_cell.angle_beta   90.00
_cell.angle_gamma   90.00
#
_symmetry.space_group_name_H-M   'P 1'
#
loop_
_entity.id
_entity.type
_entity.pdbx_description
1 polymer ?
#
loop_
_entity_poly.entity_id
_entity_poly.type
_entity_poly.pdbx_seq_one_letter_code
_entity_poly.pdbx_strand_id
1 'polypeptide(L)'
;MKKIGFKDIKIISQLLKSKNYDEIYKRYGKFMYKLFETSRISQEVKYEGGKKFDDLKQIIDVHLKEIFYFCVIYLTYLFLAMPNDVQKDIKATARNENIDRISEYEIYVDDYLESIDFTGLSDLEIFMKLMQYEHQEMLYGTPEQEITGYYRVQMLDGKGVCRNIADDLAYRLNLINPEYNAKMICVNSSYGNWVKNDDKMQIAPDYNFNNEEIDKDYKGLEEIKKRLFPNHAVTMINIPGEDYALILDSTNSGIGVISNGKIDMFNSDNENYYVTELANALLMGYDIRFSTELNELKSYFTKHSLEELNELYGLDAQNEAIKKLDLLN
;
A
#
# COMPACT_ATOMS: atom_id res chain seq x y z
N MET A 1 -25.77 8.51 20.65
CA MET A 1 -24.49 9.22 20.79
C MET A 1 -24.41 10.31 19.75
N LYS A 2 -24.03 11.54 20.11
CA LYS A 2 -23.84 12.64 19.14
C LYS A 2 -22.63 12.27 18.25
N LYS A 3 -22.77 12.34 16.92
CA LYS A 3 -21.63 12.22 16.00
C LYS A 3 -20.66 13.36 16.27
N ILE A 4 -19.40 13.05 16.55
CA ILE A 4 -18.34 14.03 16.82
C ILE A 4 -17.81 14.54 15.49
N GLY A 5 -17.93 15.85 15.23
CA GLY A 5 -17.41 16.47 14.00
C GLY A 5 -16.08 17.20 14.22
N PHE A 6 -15.45 17.67 13.15
CA PHE A 6 -14.18 18.42 13.21
C PHE A 6 -14.21 19.64 14.15
N LYS A 7 -15.36 20.34 14.25
CA LYS A 7 -15.54 21.47 15.18
C LYS A 7 -15.52 21.03 16.66
N ASP A 8 -15.97 19.81 16.95
CA ASP A 8 -15.95 19.24 18.29
C ASP A 8 -14.52 18.88 18.73
N ILE A 9 -13.60 18.55 17.81
CA ILE A 9 -12.20 18.25 18.13
C ILE A 9 -11.49 19.46 18.75
N LYS A 10 -11.71 20.65 18.19
CA LYS A 10 -11.13 21.90 18.71
C LYS A 10 -11.69 22.23 20.10
N ILE A 11 -12.98 21.98 20.31
CA ILE A 11 -13.67 22.19 21.59
C ILE A 11 -13.17 21.17 22.64
N ILE A 12 -13.07 19.89 22.28
CA ILE A 12 -12.53 18.84 23.16
C ILE A 12 -11.08 19.17 23.53
N SER A 13 -10.24 19.58 22.58
CA SER A 13 -8.85 20.00 22.87
C SER A 13 -8.79 21.19 23.83
N GLN A 14 -9.68 22.18 23.68
CA GLN A 14 -9.76 23.31 24.60
C GLN A 14 -10.24 22.90 25.99
N LEU A 15 -11.25 22.02 26.09
CA LEU A 15 -11.78 21.50 27.35
C LEU A 15 -10.75 20.61 28.07
N LEU A 16 -9.92 19.87 27.34
CA LEU A 16 -8.80 19.10 27.90
C LEU A 16 -7.71 20.03 28.42
N LYS A 17 -7.36 21.09 27.67
CA LYS A 17 -6.38 22.11 28.12
C LYS A 17 -6.85 22.89 29.34
N SER A 18 -8.14 23.21 29.42
CA SER A 18 -8.75 23.88 30.57
C SER A 18 -9.21 22.93 31.68
N LYS A 19 -8.98 21.62 31.52
CA LYS A 19 -9.26 20.56 32.50
C LYS A 19 -10.74 20.44 32.89
N ASN A 20 -11.65 20.77 31.98
CA ASN A 20 -13.10 20.75 32.23
C ASN A 20 -13.73 19.42 31.74
N TYR A 21 -13.43 18.33 32.46
CA TYR A 21 -13.83 16.97 32.10
C TYR A 21 -15.34 16.70 32.27
N ASP A 22 -15.99 17.41 33.20
CA ASP A 22 -17.44 17.31 33.41
C ASP A 22 -18.22 17.80 32.17
N GLU A 23 -17.71 18.84 31.52
CA GLU A 23 -18.29 19.34 30.28
C GLU A 23 -18.09 18.36 29.12
N ILE A 24 -17.00 17.59 29.11
CA ILE A 24 -16.77 16.51 28.15
C ILE A 24 -17.80 15.38 28.35
N TYR A 25 -18.08 14.98 29.60
CA TYR A 25 -19.13 14.01 29.91
C TYR A 25 -20.51 14.49 29.47
N LYS A 26 -20.87 15.73 29.83
CA LYS A 26 -22.17 16.32 29.52
C LYS A 26 -22.40 16.42 28.00
N ARG A 27 -21.38 16.80 27.23
CA ARG A 27 -21.50 17.00 25.78
C ARG A 27 -21.36 15.74 24.95
N TYR A 28 -20.48 14.82 25.36
CA TYR A 28 -20.05 13.71 24.52
C TYR A 28 -20.28 12.33 25.16
N GLY A 29 -20.78 12.30 26.39
CA GLY A 29 -21.27 11.11 27.07
C GLY A 29 -20.18 10.28 27.76
N LYS A 30 -20.65 9.21 28.42
CA LYS A 30 -19.84 8.33 29.27
C LYS A 30 -18.64 7.71 28.57
N PHE A 31 -18.78 7.36 27.30
CA PHE A 31 -17.69 6.79 26.51
C PHE A 31 -16.52 7.77 26.38
N MET A 32 -16.77 9.00 25.93
CA MET A 32 -15.74 10.03 25.78
C MET A 32 -15.15 10.49 27.12
N TYR A 33 -15.95 10.49 28.18
CA TYR A 33 -15.45 10.76 29.53
C TYR A 33 -14.50 9.66 30.03
N LYS A 34 -14.84 8.40 29.78
CA LYS A 34 -14.00 7.25 30.17
C LYS A 34 -12.68 7.19 29.40
N LEU A 35 -12.63 7.71 28.17
CA LEU A 35 -11.39 7.83 27.38
C LEU A 35 -10.33 8.74 28.03
N PHE A 36 -10.73 9.69 28.89
CA PHE A 36 -9.81 10.59 29.58
C PHE A 36 -9.62 10.25 31.06
N GLU A 37 -10.12 9.07 31.47
CA GLU A 37 -10.04 8.56 32.83
C GLU A 37 -8.58 8.46 33.31
N THR A 38 -7.65 8.04 32.45
CA THR A 38 -6.21 7.95 32.78
C THR A 38 -5.56 9.32 32.99
N SER A 39 -5.91 10.33 32.19
CA SER A 39 -5.45 11.71 32.35
C SER A 39 -6.04 12.40 33.60
N ARG A 40 -7.21 11.92 34.04
CA ARG A 40 -7.88 12.35 35.28
C ARG A 40 -7.25 11.67 36.50
N ILE A 41 -7.03 10.35 36.44
CA ILE A 41 -6.40 9.55 37.49
C ILE A 41 -4.95 10.00 37.71
N SER A 42 -4.18 10.27 36.65
CA SER A 42 -2.80 10.77 36.81
C SER A 42 -2.76 12.17 37.45
N GLN A 43 -3.84 12.95 37.31
CA GLN A 43 -3.98 14.24 38.00
C GLN A 43 -4.44 14.10 39.44
N GLU A 44 -5.35 13.18 39.76
CA GLU A 44 -5.71 12.83 41.14
C GLU A 44 -4.48 12.35 41.91
N VAL A 45 -3.67 11.46 41.32
CA VAL A 45 -2.40 11.00 41.88
C VAL A 45 -1.38 12.14 42.05
N LYS A 46 -1.36 13.13 41.15
CA LYS A 46 -0.49 14.32 41.25
C LYS A 46 -0.94 15.31 42.34
N TYR A 47 -2.24 15.38 42.61
CA TYR A 47 -2.83 16.22 43.64
C TYR A 47 -2.76 15.58 45.03
N GLU A 48 -2.83 14.25 45.11
CA GLU A 48 -2.82 13.48 46.37
C GLU A 48 -1.42 12.96 46.76
N GLY A 49 -0.48 12.77 45.83
CA GLY A 49 0.70 11.92 46.05
C GLY A 49 2.08 12.59 46.16
N GLY A 50 2.24 13.87 45.80
CA GLY A 50 3.49 14.62 46.04
C GLY A 50 4.83 13.98 45.59
N LYS A 51 4.88 13.02 44.65
CA LYS A 51 6.12 12.32 44.24
C LYS A 51 6.36 12.29 42.71
N LYS A 52 7.65 12.08 42.38
CA LYS A 52 8.46 12.56 41.26
C LYS A 52 8.13 12.01 39.86
N PHE A 53 8.57 12.79 38.86
CA PHE A 53 8.40 12.66 37.40
C PHE A 53 8.86 11.35 36.73
N ASP A 54 9.62 10.48 37.41
CA ASP A 54 10.23 9.30 36.78
C ASP A 54 9.22 8.16 36.53
N ASP A 55 8.20 8.00 37.38
CA ASP A 55 7.14 7.00 37.20
C ASP A 55 6.17 7.37 36.06
N LEU A 56 6.01 8.67 35.80
CA LEU A 56 5.17 9.17 34.71
C LEU A 56 5.77 8.82 33.34
N LYS A 57 7.10 8.79 33.22
CA LYS A 57 7.78 8.42 31.98
C LYS A 57 7.58 6.94 31.64
N GLN A 58 7.64 6.05 32.65
CA GLN A 58 7.30 4.64 32.48
C GLN A 58 5.83 4.41 32.09
N ILE A 59 4.90 5.14 32.70
CA ILE A 59 3.46 5.02 32.37
C ILE A 59 3.18 5.59 30.97
N ILE A 60 3.84 6.69 30.60
CA ILE A 60 3.75 7.28 29.24
C ILE A 60 4.35 6.34 28.20
N ASP A 61 5.50 5.71 28.46
CA ASP A 61 6.14 4.77 27.51
C ASP A 61 5.34 3.48 27.33
N VAL A 62 4.74 2.95 28.41
CA VAL A 62 3.89 1.74 28.35
C VAL A 62 2.58 2.01 27.59
N HIS A 63 1.96 3.18 27.79
CA HIS A 63 0.67 3.51 27.17
C HIS A 63 0.77 4.34 25.89
N LEU A 64 1.94 4.86 25.52
CA LEU A 64 2.21 5.47 24.20
C LEU A 64 1.87 4.50 23.08
N LYS A 65 2.13 3.22 23.30
CA LYS A 65 1.78 2.13 22.38
C LYS A 65 0.27 2.04 22.18
N GLU A 66 -0.50 2.06 23.27
CA GLU A 66 -1.97 2.00 23.25
C GLU A 66 -2.60 3.29 22.69
N ILE A 67 -2.03 4.45 22.98
CA ILE A 67 -2.45 5.75 22.41
C ILE A 67 -2.15 5.80 20.92
N PHE A 68 -0.98 5.32 20.49
CA PHE A 68 -0.62 5.20 19.08
C PHE A 68 -1.58 4.25 18.35
N TYR A 69 -1.83 3.05 18.92
CA TYR A 69 -2.84 2.13 18.38
C TYR A 69 -4.23 2.75 18.30
N PHE A 70 -4.65 3.48 19.32
CA PHE A 70 -5.92 4.18 19.34
C PHE A 70 -5.97 5.29 18.28
N CYS A 71 -4.91 6.08 18.12
CA CYS A 71 -4.81 7.09 17.07
C CYS A 71 -4.85 6.47 15.68
N VAL A 72 -4.14 5.35 15.45
CA VAL A 72 -4.18 4.60 14.18
C VAL A 72 -5.59 4.09 13.92
N ILE A 73 -6.22 3.39 14.86
CA ILE A 73 -7.60 2.86 14.74
C ILE A 73 -8.62 3.98 14.57
N TYR A 74 -8.45 5.11 15.26
CA TYR A 74 -9.37 6.25 15.21
C TYR A 74 -9.22 7.07 13.92
N LEU A 75 -7.99 7.29 13.43
CA LEU A 75 -7.74 7.85 12.10
C LEU A 75 -8.28 6.90 11.03
N THR A 76 -8.02 5.60 11.16
CA THR A 76 -8.61 4.55 10.30
C THR A 76 -10.13 4.68 10.26
N TYR A 77 -10.79 4.82 11.41
CA TYR A 77 -12.24 4.99 11.51
C TYR A 77 -12.74 6.33 10.92
N LEU A 78 -11.98 7.42 11.08
CA LEU A 78 -12.33 8.72 10.49
C LEU A 78 -12.19 8.72 8.96
N PHE A 79 -11.23 7.98 8.41
CA PHE A 79 -11.06 7.80 6.96
C PHE A 79 -12.03 6.77 6.38
N LEU A 80 -12.31 5.66 7.10
CA LEU A 80 -13.43 4.74 6.84
C LEU A 80 -14.78 5.46 6.75
N ALA A 81 -14.93 6.53 7.52
CA ALA A 81 -16.12 7.37 7.54
C ALA A 81 -16.01 8.60 6.64
N MET A 82 -14.89 8.81 5.92
CA MET A 82 -14.83 9.84 4.88
C MET A 82 -15.69 9.39 3.70
N PRO A 83 -16.59 10.25 3.19
CA PRO A 83 -17.33 9.94 1.97
C PRO A 83 -16.34 9.71 0.82
N ASN A 84 -16.58 8.68 -0.01
CA ASN A 84 -15.85 8.43 -1.26
C ASN A 84 -15.70 9.70 -2.13
N ASP A 85 -16.62 10.66 -1.98
CA ASP A 85 -16.61 11.95 -2.66
C ASP A 85 -15.38 12.80 -2.30
N VAL A 86 -14.87 12.77 -1.06
CA VAL A 86 -13.68 13.54 -0.66
C VAL A 86 -12.41 12.99 -1.31
N GLN A 87 -12.29 11.66 -1.42
CA GLN A 87 -11.17 11.02 -2.12
C GLN A 87 -11.23 11.28 -3.62
N LYS A 88 -12.44 11.23 -4.21
CA LYS A 88 -12.66 11.62 -5.61
C LYS A 88 -12.29 13.08 -5.86
N ASP A 89 -12.64 13.98 -4.94
CA ASP A 89 -12.32 15.40 -5.03
C ASP A 89 -10.80 15.63 -4.98
N ILE A 90 -10.07 14.96 -4.09
CA ILE A 90 -8.60 15.05 -4.02
C ILE A 90 -7.94 14.60 -5.33
N LYS A 91 -8.35 13.44 -5.87
CA LYS A 91 -7.79 12.91 -7.13
C LYS A 91 -8.18 13.78 -8.33
N ALA A 92 -9.39 14.35 -8.33
CA ALA A 92 -9.85 15.27 -9.36
C ALA A 92 -9.07 16.60 -9.31
N THR A 93 -8.81 17.16 -8.13
CA THR A 93 -7.96 18.34 -7.95
C THR A 93 -6.55 18.08 -8.44
N ALA A 94 -5.92 16.97 -8.00
CA ALA A 94 -4.59 16.59 -8.46
C ALA A 94 -4.53 16.43 -9.99
N ARG A 95 -5.57 15.86 -10.61
CA ARG A 95 -5.66 15.78 -12.08
C ARG A 95 -5.74 17.16 -12.71
N ASN A 96 -6.62 18.02 -12.22
CA ASN A 96 -6.82 19.36 -12.79
C ASN A 96 -5.55 20.22 -12.70
N GLU A 97 -4.80 20.11 -11.61
CA GLU A 97 -3.54 20.85 -11.41
C GLU A 97 -2.40 20.32 -12.29
N ASN A 98 -2.48 19.07 -12.77
CA ASN A 98 -1.41 18.39 -13.51
C ASN A 98 -1.89 17.82 -14.86
N ILE A 99 -2.98 18.37 -15.41
CA ILE A 99 -3.69 17.76 -16.55
C ILE A 99 -2.79 17.58 -17.77
N ASP A 100 -1.92 18.55 -18.04
CA ASP A 100 -1.02 18.52 -19.21
C ASP A 100 -0.06 17.34 -19.13
N ARG A 101 0.62 17.17 -17.99
CA ARG A 101 1.60 16.10 -17.77
C ARG A 101 0.96 14.71 -17.68
N ILE A 102 -0.26 14.64 -17.12
CA ILE A 102 -1.03 13.39 -17.12
C ILE A 102 -1.47 13.03 -18.54
N SER A 103 -1.87 14.01 -19.35
CA SER A 103 -2.31 13.76 -20.73
C SER A 103 -1.13 13.37 -21.63
N GLU A 104 0.04 13.96 -21.41
CA GLU A 104 1.30 13.55 -22.03
C GLU A 104 1.62 12.09 -21.72
N TYR A 105 1.49 11.67 -20.46
CA TYR A 105 1.67 10.27 -20.08
C TYR A 105 0.60 9.35 -20.72
N GLU A 106 -0.66 9.77 -20.77
CA GLU A 106 -1.73 8.98 -21.40
C GLU A 106 -1.44 8.75 -22.90
N ILE A 107 -0.97 9.77 -23.61
CA ILE A 107 -0.52 9.65 -25.01
C ILE A 107 0.69 8.72 -25.13
N TYR A 108 1.68 8.84 -24.24
CA TYR A 108 2.85 7.95 -24.22
C TYR A 108 2.46 6.47 -24.07
N VAL A 109 1.44 6.17 -23.25
CA VAL A 109 0.91 4.81 -23.10
C VAL A 109 0.17 4.37 -24.36
N ASP A 110 -0.70 5.22 -24.90
CA ASP A 110 -1.48 4.91 -26.11
C ASP A 110 -0.54 4.60 -27.29
N ASP A 111 0.48 5.44 -27.52
CA ASP A 111 1.48 5.24 -28.58
C ASP A 111 2.20 3.89 -28.44
N TYR A 112 2.57 3.51 -27.21
CA TYR A 112 3.15 2.19 -26.95
C TYR A 112 2.18 1.05 -27.27
N LEU A 113 0.94 1.11 -26.75
CA LEU A 113 -0.05 0.05 -26.94
C LEU A 113 -0.47 -0.10 -28.40
N GLU A 114 -0.50 0.99 -29.18
CA GLU A 114 -0.76 0.96 -30.62
C GLU A 114 0.40 0.35 -31.42
N SER A 115 1.64 0.48 -30.93
CA SER A 115 2.84 -0.01 -31.60
C SER A 115 3.15 -1.50 -31.34
N ILE A 116 2.49 -2.10 -30.35
CA ILE A 116 2.77 -3.47 -29.90
C ILE A 116 1.59 -4.39 -30.19
N ASP A 117 1.87 -5.54 -30.82
CA ASP A 117 0.90 -6.61 -30.95
C ASP A 117 0.89 -7.51 -29.70
N PHE A 118 -0.29 -7.59 -29.08
CA PHE A 118 -0.59 -8.50 -27.97
C PHE A 118 -1.44 -9.71 -28.42
N THR A 119 -1.78 -9.79 -29.71
CA THR A 119 -2.65 -10.85 -30.25
C THR A 119 -2.00 -12.21 -30.06
N GLY A 120 -2.73 -13.14 -29.43
CA GLY A 120 -2.28 -14.51 -29.25
C GLY A 120 -1.26 -14.71 -28.13
N LEU A 121 -0.88 -13.66 -27.40
CA LEU A 121 -0.11 -13.79 -26.17
C LEU A 121 -1.01 -14.33 -25.04
N SER A 122 -0.44 -15.21 -24.22
CA SER A 122 -1.05 -15.61 -22.95
C SER A 122 -0.97 -14.47 -21.92
N ASP A 123 -1.78 -14.53 -20.88
CA ASP A 123 -1.75 -13.58 -19.75
C ASP A 123 -0.32 -13.44 -19.17
N LEU A 124 0.38 -14.55 -18.94
CA LEU A 124 1.76 -14.53 -18.46
C LEU A 124 2.70 -13.78 -19.43
N GLU A 125 2.60 -14.06 -20.73
CA GLU A 125 3.42 -13.38 -21.74
C GLU A 125 3.10 -11.87 -21.80
N ILE A 126 1.84 -11.47 -21.63
CA ILE A 126 1.46 -10.05 -21.51
C ILE A 126 2.12 -9.43 -20.27
N PHE A 127 2.05 -10.08 -19.11
CA PHE A 127 2.62 -9.56 -17.86
C PHE A 127 4.13 -9.39 -17.98
N MET A 128 4.84 -10.41 -18.47
CA MET A 128 6.28 -10.36 -18.66
C MET A 128 6.70 -9.29 -19.66
N LYS A 129 5.96 -9.14 -20.77
CA LYS A 129 6.25 -8.14 -21.80
C LYS A 129 6.17 -6.71 -21.27
N LEU A 130 5.16 -6.42 -20.45
CA LEU A 130 5.00 -5.09 -19.84
C LEU A 130 6.09 -4.82 -18.79
N MET A 131 6.40 -5.79 -17.91
CA MET A 131 7.47 -5.61 -16.92
C MET A 131 8.85 -5.43 -17.59
N GLN A 132 9.14 -6.18 -18.66
CA GLN A 132 10.36 -5.99 -19.46
C GLN A 132 10.41 -4.58 -20.08
N TYR A 133 9.28 -4.07 -20.58
CA TYR A 133 9.20 -2.73 -21.13
C TYR A 133 9.47 -1.66 -20.05
N GLU A 134 8.86 -1.78 -18.88
CA GLU A 134 9.12 -0.87 -17.75
C GLU A 134 10.62 -0.84 -17.40
N HIS A 135 11.29 -2.00 -17.40
CA HIS A 135 12.73 -2.11 -17.13
C HIS A 135 13.64 -1.53 -18.22
N GLN A 136 13.15 -1.43 -19.45
CA GLN A 136 13.87 -0.80 -20.56
C GLN A 136 13.75 0.73 -20.49
N GLU A 137 12.57 1.22 -20.13
CA GLU A 137 12.26 2.65 -20.14
C GLU A 137 12.63 3.36 -18.84
N MET A 138 12.83 2.62 -17.75
CA MET A 138 12.96 3.18 -16.41
C MET A 138 14.11 2.62 -15.60
N LEU A 139 14.86 3.54 -14.97
CA LEU A 139 15.82 3.22 -13.93
C LEU A 139 15.16 3.21 -12.55
N TYR A 140 15.49 2.21 -11.74
CA TYR A 140 15.08 2.20 -10.34
C TYR A 140 15.85 3.27 -9.56
N GLY A 141 15.17 4.31 -9.09
CA GLY A 141 15.78 5.41 -8.36
C GLY A 141 14.77 6.45 -7.87
N THR A 142 15.16 7.28 -6.90
CA THR A 142 14.24 8.27 -6.33
C THR A 142 13.88 9.35 -7.37
N PRO A 143 12.59 9.56 -7.68
CA PRO A 143 12.17 10.62 -8.59
C PRO A 143 12.33 12.00 -7.94
N GLU A 144 12.52 13.04 -8.76
CA GLU A 144 12.67 14.42 -8.26
C GLU A 144 11.34 14.99 -7.73
N GLN A 145 10.24 14.65 -8.38
CA GLN A 145 8.89 15.10 -8.05
C GLN A 145 7.91 13.97 -8.31
N GLU A 146 6.77 13.98 -7.64
CA GLU A 146 5.70 13.00 -7.86
C GLU A 146 4.33 13.66 -7.77
N ILE A 147 3.42 13.20 -8.63
CA ILE A 147 2.02 13.61 -8.57
C ILE A 147 1.26 12.57 -7.76
N THR A 148 0.86 12.93 -6.55
CA THR A 148 0.08 12.05 -5.67
C THR A 148 -1.20 11.59 -6.38
N GLY A 149 -1.41 10.28 -6.49
CA GLY A 149 -2.57 9.67 -7.17
C GLY A 149 -2.39 9.44 -8.68
N TYR A 150 -1.25 9.85 -9.25
CA TYR A 150 -0.82 9.60 -10.63
C TYR A 150 0.70 9.30 -10.65
N TYR A 151 1.13 8.31 -9.87
CA TYR A 151 2.54 7.98 -9.69
C TYR A 151 3.20 7.49 -10.98
N ARG A 152 2.42 6.87 -11.86
CA ARG A 152 2.83 6.40 -13.19
C ARG A 152 3.32 7.50 -14.13
N VAL A 153 2.94 8.76 -13.91
CA VAL A 153 3.44 9.89 -14.73
C VAL A 153 4.97 9.98 -14.72
N GLN A 154 5.59 9.43 -13.66
CA GLN A 154 7.03 9.38 -13.51
C GLN A 154 7.75 8.54 -14.59
N MET A 155 7.04 7.67 -15.31
CA MET A 155 7.60 6.94 -16.45
C MET A 155 8.17 7.88 -17.52
N LEU A 156 7.58 9.07 -17.70
CA LEU A 156 8.06 10.07 -18.66
C LEU A 156 9.48 10.57 -18.38
N ASP A 157 9.94 10.46 -17.13
CA ASP A 157 11.27 10.92 -16.73
C ASP A 157 12.32 9.79 -16.71
N GLY A 158 11.90 8.54 -16.97
CA GLY A 158 12.79 7.37 -17.00
C GLY A 158 13.44 7.00 -15.66
N LYS A 159 12.92 7.50 -14.53
CA LYS A 159 13.44 7.20 -13.18
C LYS A 159 12.36 7.24 -12.12
N GLY A 160 12.25 6.19 -11.31
CA GLY A 160 11.33 6.14 -10.18
C GLY A 160 11.44 4.85 -9.37
N VAL A 161 10.50 4.64 -8.44
CA VAL A 161 10.54 3.52 -7.48
C VAL A 161 9.30 2.64 -7.60
N CYS A 162 9.19 1.62 -6.74
CA CYS A 162 8.16 0.58 -6.82
C CYS A 162 6.72 1.07 -7.04
N ARG A 163 6.30 2.17 -6.37
CA ARG A 163 4.94 2.73 -6.55
C ARG A 163 4.70 3.39 -7.91
N ASN A 164 5.75 3.86 -8.58
CA ASN A 164 5.62 4.47 -9.89
C ASN A 164 5.40 3.39 -10.95
N ILE A 165 6.20 2.32 -10.85
CA ILE A 165 6.17 1.16 -11.74
C ILE A 165 4.87 0.37 -11.53
N ALA A 166 4.49 0.08 -10.27
CA ALA A 166 3.25 -0.65 -10.02
C ALA A 166 1.98 0.11 -10.48
N ASP A 167 1.94 1.44 -10.38
CA ASP A 167 0.82 2.24 -10.93
C ASP A 167 0.80 2.22 -12.47
N ASP A 168 1.98 2.24 -13.13
CA ASP A 168 2.08 2.15 -14.60
C ASP A 168 1.60 0.78 -15.11
N LEU A 169 2.14 -0.31 -14.56
CA LEU A 169 1.72 -1.67 -14.88
C LEU A 169 0.20 -1.86 -14.70
N ALA A 170 -0.35 -1.39 -13.59
CA ALA A 170 -1.79 -1.48 -13.33
C ALA A 170 -2.62 -0.72 -14.37
N TYR A 171 -2.17 0.47 -14.78
CA TYR A 171 -2.85 1.28 -15.77
C TYR A 171 -2.83 0.60 -17.16
N ARG A 172 -1.67 0.13 -17.62
CA ARG A 172 -1.53 -0.55 -18.92
C ARG A 172 -2.33 -1.85 -19.00
N LEU A 173 -2.28 -2.67 -17.94
CA LEU A 173 -3.03 -3.92 -17.88
C LEU A 173 -4.54 -3.70 -18.04
N ASN A 174 -5.10 -2.67 -17.41
CA ASN A 174 -6.52 -2.36 -17.54
C ASN A 174 -6.91 -1.81 -18.92
N LEU A 175 -5.99 -1.16 -19.64
CA LEU A 175 -6.22 -0.74 -21.02
C LEU A 175 -6.22 -1.94 -21.98
N ILE A 176 -5.34 -2.92 -21.74
CA ILE A 176 -5.28 -4.16 -22.52
C ILE A 176 -6.49 -5.05 -22.24
N ASN A 177 -6.81 -5.27 -20.96
CA ASN A 177 -7.96 -6.05 -20.55
C ASN A 177 -8.57 -5.49 -19.25
N PRO A 178 -9.73 -4.82 -19.31
CA PRO A 178 -10.37 -4.25 -18.13
C PRO A 178 -10.88 -5.30 -17.14
N GLU A 179 -11.02 -6.57 -17.54
CA GLU A 179 -11.42 -7.65 -16.61
C GLU A 179 -10.30 -8.01 -15.61
N TYR A 180 -9.05 -7.62 -15.87
CA TYR A 180 -7.97 -7.77 -14.89
C TYR A 180 -8.24 -6.97 -13.61
N ASN A 181 -8.98 -5.85 -13.70
CA ASN A 181 -9.20 -4.93 -12.57
C ASN A 181 -7.89 -4.64 -11.80
N ALA A 182 -6.83 -4.40 -12.57
CA ALA A 182 -5.47 -4.28 -12.08
C ALA A 182 -5.33 -3.04 -11.22
N LYS A 183 -4.62 -3.15 -10.10
CA LYS A 183 -4.53 -2.05 -9.15
C LYS A 183 -3.27 -2.11 -8.29
N MET A 184 -2.65 -0.97 -8.08
CA MET A 184 -1.45 -0.89 -7.24
C MET A 184 -1.80 -1.01 -5.77
N ILE A 185 -1.17 -1.95 -5.06
CA ILE A 185 -1.30 -2.10 -3.62
C ILE A 185 0.04 -1.90 -2.94
N CYS A 186 0.00 -1.26 -1.79
CA CYS A 186 1.08 -1.18 -0.84
C CYS A 186 1.09 -2.43 0.04
N VAL A 187 2.27 -2.97 0.22
CA VAL A 187 2.54 -4.20 0.97
C VAL A 187 3.73 -3.98 1.89
N ASN A 188 3.79 -4.81 2.93
CA ASN A 188 5.01 -5.00 3.67
C ASN A 188 5.76 -6.21 3.09
N SER A 189 6.90 -5.94 2.46
CA SER A 189 7.88 -6.96 2.09
C SER A 189 8.87 -7.15 3.23
N SER A 190 9.15 -8.40 3.58
CA SER A 190 10.23 -8.74 4.51
C SER A 190 11.63 -8.66 3.87
N TYR A 191 11.75 -8.27 2.60
CA TYR A 191 12.95 -8.31 1.76
C TYR A 191 13.64 -9.68 1.83
N GLY A 192 12.90 -10.72 1.41
CA GLY A 192 13.37 -12.11 1.46
C GLY A 192 14.47 -12.42 0.44
N ASN A 193 14.91 -13.67 0.41
CA ASN A 193 15.85 -14.17 -0.60
C ASN A 193 15.12 -14.35 -1.93
N TRP A 194 15.12 -13.29 -2.73
CA TRP A 194 14.61 -13.29 -4.10
C TRP A 194 15.48 -14.11 -5.06
N VAL A 195 14.83 -14.92 -5.88
CA VAL A 195 15.42 -15.58 -7.03
C VAL A 195 15.00 -14.82 -8.29
N LYS A 196 15.96 -14.12 -8.89
CA LYS A 196 15.73 -13.32 -10.11
C LYS A 196 15.41 -14.24 -11.29
N ASN A 197 14.44 -13.85 -12.10
CA ASN A 197 14.25 -14.40 -13.43
C ASN A 197 15.25 -13.77 -14.42
N ASP A 198 15.11 -14.09 -15.71
CA ASP A 198 16.01 -13.66 -16.77
C ASP A 198 15.90 -12.15 -17.09
N ASP A 199 14.88 -11.46 -16.59
CA ASP A 199 14.68 -10.01 -16.75
C ASP A 199 15.33 -9.20 -15.62
N LYS A 200 15.85 -8.01 -15.94
CA LYS A 200 16.66 -7.21 -15.01
C LYS A 200 16.42 -5.72 -15.13
N MET A 201 15.84 -5.15 -14.08
CA MET A 201 15.79 -3.70 -13.90
C MET A 201 17.17 -3.11 -13.66
N GLN A 202 17.46 -2.00 -14.34
CA GLN A 202 18.65 -1.20 -14.08
C GLN A 202 18.42 -0.25 -12.90
N ILE A 203 19.45 -0.04 -12.09
CA ILE A 203 19.39 0.84 -10.91
C ILE A 203 20.09 2.14 -11.25
N ALA A 204 19.49 3.28 -10.87
CA ALA A 204 20.08 4.59 -11.09
C ALA A 204 21.43 4.70 -10.33
N PRO A 205 22.50 5.24 -10.96
CA PRO A 205 23.84 5.27 -10.35
C PRO A 205 23.93 6.01 -9.01
N ASP A 206 23.03 6.96 -8.78
CA ASP A 206 22.93 7.78 -7.58
C ASP A 206 21.99 7.18 -6.52
N TYR A 207 21.34 6.05 -6.82
CA TYR A 207 20.44 5.41 -5.88
C TYR A 207 21.19 4.67 -4.79
N ASN A 208 20.99 5.12 -3.56
CA ASN A 208 21.55 4.48 -2.38
C ASN A 208 20.46 3.69 -1.67
N PHE A 209 20.58 2.37 -1.64
CA PHE A 209 19.69 1.49 -0.86
C PHE A 209 19.77 1.75 0.65
N ASN A 210 20.73 2.54 1.13
CA ASN A 210 20.85 2.90 2.55
C ASN A 210 19.86 4.01 2.92
N ASN A 211 18.65 3.63 3.32
CA ASN A 211 17.79 4.46 4.18
C ASN A 211 16.96 3.65 5.20
N GLU A 212 17.32 2.40 5.46
CA GLU A 212 16.88 1.71 6.68
C GLU A 212 18.12 1.32 7.49
N GLU A 213 18.57 2.22 8.36
CA GLU A 213 19.30 1.77 9.54
C GLU A 213 18.37 0.79 10.26
N ILE A 214 18.67 -0.50 10.15
CA ILE A 214 18.03 -1.54 10.95
C ILE A 214 18.44 -1.24 12.40
N ASP A 215 17.61 -0.46 13.09
CA ASP A 215 17.77 -0.16 14.50
C ASP A 215 17.64 -1.49 15.26
N LYS A 216 18.79 -2.01 15.70
CA LYS A 216 18.92 -3.28 16.40
C LYS A 216 18.60 -3.08 17.87
N ASP A 217 17.37 -2.69 18.20
CA ASP A 217 16.82 -2.98 19.54
C ASP A 217 15.29 -2.75 19.58
N TYR A 218 14.57 -3.70 20.17
CA TYR A 218 13.10 -3.80 20.35
C TYR A 218 12.29 -4.55 19.28
N LYS A 219 12.36 -5.89 19.33
CA LYS A 219 11.65 -6.85 18.45
C LYS A 219 10.12 -6.69 18.37
N GLY A 220 9.45 -6.17 19.40
CA GLY A 220 7.99 -6.10 19.42
C GLY A 220 7.39 -4.90 18.67
N LEU A 221 7.92 -3.69 18.92
CA LEU A 221 7.37 -2.45 18.33
C LEU A 221 7.74 -2.32 16.84
N GLU A 222 8.91 -2.82 16.45
CA GLU A 222 9.37 -2.81 15.06
C GLU A 222 8.55 -3.75 14.16
N GLU A 223 8.16 -4.95 14.62
CA GLU A 223 7.23 -5.80 13.84
C GLU A 223 5.88 -5.11 13.59
N ILE A 224 5.39 -4.35 14.58
CA ILE A 224 4.12 -3.62 14.48
C ILE A 224 4.26 -2.42 13.54
N LYS A 225 5.33 -1.63 13.66
CA LYS A 225 5.61 -0.51 12.75
C LYS A 225 5.79 -1.00 11.32
N LYS A 226 6.56 -2.08 11.12
CA LYS A 226 6.70 -2.75 9.83
C LYS A 226 5.31 -3.06 9.28
N ARG A 227 4.44 -3.74 10.02
CA ARG A 227 3.09 -4.10 9.51
C ARG A 227 2.17 -2.91 9.24
N LEU A 228 2.46 -1.73 9.77
CA LEU A 228 1.61 -0.52 9.64
C LEU A 228 2.09 0.44 8.55
N PHE A 229 3.40 0.52 8.32
CA PHE A 229 4.00 1.37 7.29
C PHE A 229 4.48 0.48 6.14
N PRO A 230 3.78 0.47 4.98
CA PRO A 230 4.25 -0.30 3.85
C PRO A 230 5.60 0.22 3.39
N ASN A 231 6.45 -0.71 2.98
CA ASN A 231 7.80 -0.44 2.47
C ASN A 231 7.93 -0.81 0.99
N HIS A 232 6.88 -1.36 0.37
CA HIS A 232 6.87 -1.74 -1.04
C HIS A 232 5.48 -1.56 -1.68
N ALA A 233 5.46 -1.47 -3.00
CA ALA A 233 4.24 -1.39 -3.79
C ALA A 233 4.31 -2.35 -4.98
N VAL A 234 3.20 -3.03 -5.24
CA VAL A 234 3.06 -4.10 -6.24
C VAL A 234 1.70 -3.97 -6.94
N THR A 235 1.52 -4.64 -8.07
CA THR A 235 0.25 -4.64 -8.81
C THR A 235 -0.54 -5.90 -8.50
N MET A 236 -1.77 -5.76 -8.02
CA MET A 236 -2.70 -6.87 -7.86
C MET A 236 -3.63 -6.94 -9.07
N ILE A 237 -3.86 -8.14 -9.59
CA ILE A 237 -4.77 -8.39 -10.71
C ILE A 237 -5.68 -9.57 -10.43
N ASN A 238 -6.89 -9.52 -10.97
CA ASN A 238 -7.78 -10.67 -11.09
C ASN A 238 -7.50 -11.38 -12.41
N ILE A 239 -7.59 -12.72 -12.43
CA ILE A 239 -7.53 -13.47 -13.69
C ILE A 239 -8.95 -13.73 -14.20
N PRO A 240 -9.31 -13.30 -15.42
CA PRO A 240 -10.65 -13.49 -15.96
C PRO A 240 -11.09 -14.95 -15.97
N GLY A 241 -12.26 -15.22 -15.41
CA GLY A 241 -12.81 -16.58 -15.31
C GLY A 241 -12.24 -17.43 -14.18
N GLU A 242 -11.22 -16.96 -13.47
CA GLU A 242 -10.58 -17.69 -12.38
C GLU A 242 -11.03 -17.18 -11.00
N ASP A 243 -10.73 -17.98 -9.96
CA ASP A 243 -11.07 -17.68 -8.57
C ASP A 243 -9.88 -17.16 -7.73
N TYR A 244 -8.75 -16.83 -8.37
CA TYR A 244 -7.56 -16.29 -7.73
C TYR A 244 -7.17 -14.92 -8.27
N ALA A 245 -6.32 -14.24 -7.49
CA ALA A 245 -5.71 -12.96 -7.84
C ALA A 245 -4.20 -13.10 -7.76
N LEU A 246 -3.50 -12.54 -8.75
CA LEU A 246 -2.04 -12.52 -8.79
C LEU A 246 -1.49 -11.20 -8.27
N ILE A 247 -0.27 -11.27 -7.75
CA ILE A 247 0.56 -10.15 -7.34
C ILE A 247 1.73 -10.08 -8.29
N LEU A 248 1.85 -8.97 -9.01
CA LEU A 248 2.95 -8.68 -9.92
C LEU A 248 3.85 -7.65 -9.24
N ASP A 249 5.05 -8.07 -8.87
CA ASP A 249 6.12 -7.18 -8.40
C ASP A 249 7.02 -6.84 -9.57
N SER A 250 6.64 -5.81 -10.33
CA SER A 250 7.38 -5.37 -11.51
C SER A 250 8.82 -5.02 -11.19
N THR A 251 9.14 -4.49 -10.01
CA THR A 251 10.53 -4.15 -9.62
C THR A 251 11.49 -5.34 -9.73
N ASN A 252 10.98 -6.56 -9.51
CA ASN A 252 11.75 -7.80 -9.57
C ASN A 252 11.28 -8.75 -10.67
N SER A 253 10.35 -8.32 -11.53
CA SER A 253 9.57 -9.16 -12.44
C SER A 253 8.98 -10.41 -11.77
N GLY A 254 8.61 -10.29 -10.50
CA GLY A 254 8.13 -11.40 -9.68
C GLY A 254 6.63 -11.58 -9.79
N ILE A 255 6.17 -12.83 -9.73
CA ILE A 255 4.75 -13.15 -9.65
C ILE A 255 4.47 -13.94 -8.38
N GLY A 256 3.37 -13.63 -7.73
CA GLY A 256 2.84 -14.38 -6.60
C GLY A 256 1.33 -14.44 -6.60
N VAL A 257 0.78 -15.06 -5.58
CA VAL A 257 -0.67 -15.23 -5.41
C VAL A 257 -1.08 -14.83 -4.00
N ILE A 258 -2.26 -14.23 -3.86
CA ILE A 258 -2.90 -14.12 -2.54
C ILE A 258 -3.54 -15.46 -2.21
N SER A 259 -3.05 -16.14 -1.17
CA SER A 259 -3.64 -17.35 -0.63
C SER A 259 -3.76 -17.23 0.89
N ASN A 260 -4.94 -17.52 1.45
CA ASN A 260 -5.20 -17.50 2.90
C ASN A 260 -4.79 -16.18 3.61
N GLY A 261 -4.90 -15.04 2.93
CA GLY A 261 -4.54 -13.72 3.49
C GLY A 261 -3.05 -13.45 3.61
N LYS A 262 -2.25 -14.25 2.92
CA LYS A 262 -0.83 -14.01 2.68
C LYS A 262 -0.61 -13.91 1.18
N ILE A 263 0.47 -13.25 0.80
CA ILE A 263 0.97 -13.25 -0.56
C ILE A 263 2.18 -14.19 -0.58
N ASP A 264 2.07 -15.24 -1.37
CA ASP A 264 3.15 -16.21 -1.63
C ASP A 264 3.75 -15.87 -3.00
N MET A 265 4.99 -15.39 -3.03
CA MET A 265 5.71 -15.10 -4.28
C MET A 265 6.41 -16.35 -4.80
N PHE A 266 6.21 -16.67 -6.07
CA PHE A 266 6.82 -17.86 -6.70
C PHE A 266 8.34 -17.72 -6.92
N ASN A 267 8.85 -16.49 -6.84
CA ASN A 267 10.26 -16.15 -7.01
C ASN A 267 10.99 -15.93 -5.67
N SER A 268 10.43 -16.39 -4.55
CA SER A 268 10.99 -16.12 -3.23
C SER A 268 10.81 -17.30 -2.28
N ASP A 269 11.92 -17.77 -1.69
CA ASP A 269 11.89 -18.97 -0.84
C ASP A 269 11.42 -18.69 0.60
N ASN A 270 11.24 -17.43 1.01
CA ASN A 270 10.92 -17.10 2.42
C ASN A 270 10.33 -15.69 2.64
N GLU A 271 9.89 -15.00 1.60
CA GLU A 271 9.36 -13.66 1.78
C GLU A 271 7.89 -13.67 2.15
N ASN A 272 7.56 -12.91 3.18
CA ASN A 272 6.19 -12.76 3.60
C ASN A 272 5.73 -11.37 3.19
N TYR A 273 4.74 -11.34 2.30
CA TYR A 273 4.06 -10.14 1.90
C TYR A 273 2.75 -10.00 2.67
N TYR A 274 2.57 -8.85 3.33
CA TYR A 274 1.33 -8.53 4.04
C TYR A 274 0.68 -7.29 3.43
N VAL A 275 -0.61 -7.40 3.08
CA VAL A 275 -1.39 -6.28 2.56
C VAL A 275 -1.64 -5.27 3.69
N THR A 276 -1.29 -4.00 3.46
CA THR A 276 -1.50 -2.93 4.43
C THR A 276 -2.79 -2.16 4.11
N GLU A 277 -3.95 -2.72 4.49
CA GLU A 277 -5.29 -2.18 4.16
C GLU A 277 -5.44 -0.67 4.45
N LEU A 278 -4.92 -0.22 5.59
CA LEU A 278 -5.00 1.18 6.01
C LEU A 278 -4.17 2.12 5.14
N ALA A 279 -2.93 1.73 4.82
CA ALA A 279 -2.06 2.56 3.99
C ALA A 279 -2.54 2.57 2.53
N ASN A 280 -3.10 1.47 2.04
CA ASN A 280 -3.79 1.41 0.76
C ASN A 280 -4.95 2.43 0.70
N ALA A 281 -5.82 2.44 1.71
CA ALA A 281 -6.90 3.41 1.80
C ALA A 281 -6.42 4.87 1.84
N LEU A 282 -5.32 5.15 2.54
CA LEU A 282 -4.76 6.49 2.73
C LEU A 282 -4.02 7.01 1.48
N LEU A 283 -3.19 6.17 0.84
CA LEU A 283 -2.29 6.60 -0.23
C LEU A 283 -2.95 6.54 -1.60
N MET A 284 -3.89 5.63 -1.80
CA MET A 284 -4.45 5.32 -3.14
C MET A 284 -5.93 5.70 -3.30
N GLY A 285 -6.59 6.16 -2.22
CA GLY A 285 -8.01 6.48 -2.26
C GLY A 285 -8.88 5.24 -2.47
N TYR A 286 -8.44 4.08 -1.98
CA TYR A 286 -9.23 2.85 -2.03
C TYR A 286 -10.48 2.96 -1.15
N ASP A 287 -11.60 2.41 -1.64
CA ASP A 287 -12.72 2.04 -0.79
C ASP A 287 -12.20 0.95 0.15
N ILE A 288 -12.24 1.18 1.47
CA ILE A 288 -11.71 0.27 2.49
C ILE A 288 -12.48 -1.07 2.51
N ARG A 289 -13.50 -1.21 1.67
CA ARG A 289 -14.11 -2.48 1.29
C ARG A 289 -13.23 -3.42 0.47
N PHE A 290 -11.97 -3.08 0.19
CA PHE A 290 -10.99 -3.93 -0.50
C PHE A 290 -10.93 -5.38 0.02
N SER A 291 -10.99 -5.63 1.33
CA SER A 291 -11.08 -7.01 1.88
C SER A 291 -12.50 -7.58 1.97
N THR A 292 -13.49 -6.89 1.42
CA THR A 292 -14.92 -7.26 1.50
C THR A 292 -15.62 -7.28 0.13
N GLU A 293 -14.96 -6.86 -0.95
CA GLU A 293 -15.48 -7.09 -2.30
C GLU A 293 -15.40 -8.59 -2.62
N LEU A 294 -16.54 -9.17 -2.99
CA LEU A 294 -16.76 -10.61 -3.06
C LEU A 294 -15.77 -11.33 -4.00
N ASN A 295 -15.22 -10.62 -5.00
CA ASN A 295 -14.25 -11.19 -5.94
C ASN A 295 -12.84 -11.30 -5.36
N GLU A 296 -12.44 -10.38 -4.48
CA GLU A 296 -11.13 -10.40 -3.83
C GLU A 296 -11.10 -11.38 -2.66
N LEU A 297 -12.25 -11.65 -2.04
CA LEU A 297 -12.39 -12.75 -1.10
C LEU A 297 -12.27 -14.13 -1.77
N LYS A 298 -12.52 -14.26 -3.08
CA LYS A 298 -12.41 -15.56 -3.77
C LYS A 298 -10.98 -16.09 -3.78
N SER A 299 -9.98 -15.21 -3.91
CA SER A 299 -8.57 -15.63 -3.93
C SER A 299 -8.14 -16.27 -2.62
N TYR A 300 -8.76 -15.89 -1.49
CA TYR A 300 -8.55 -16.53 -0.19
C TYR A 300 -9.09 -17.97 -0.13
N PHE A 301 -9.97 -18.34 -1.06
CA PHE A 301 -10.64 -19.64 -1.15
C PHE A 301 -10.44 -20.29 -2.53
N THR A 302 -9.35 -19.95 -3.23
CA THR A 302 -9.06 -20.55 -4.53
C THR A 302 -9.02 -22.07 -4.43
N LYS A 303 -9.53 -22.75 -5.46
CA LYS A 303 -9.48 -24.21 -5.56
C LYS A 303 -8.15 -24.73 -6.09
N HIS A 304 -7.35 -23.85 -6.70
CA HIS A 304 -6.03 -24.19 -7.20
C HIS A 304 -5.05 -24.34 -6.05
N SER A 305 -4.19 -25.35 -6.15
CA SER A 305 -3.05 -25.51 -5.26
C SER A 305 -1.94 -24.50 -5.61
N LEU A 306 -1.09 -24.18 -4.63
CA LEU A 306 0.10 -23.35 -4.87
C LEU A 306 1.04 -24.00 -5.89
N GLU A 307 1.11 -25.33 -5.93
CA GLU A 307 1.91 -26.10 -6.90
C GLU A 307 1.40 -25.88 -8.32
N GLU A 308 0.08 -26.01 -8.56
CA GLU A 308 -0.54 -25.76 -9.87
C GLU A 308 -0.29 -24.30 -10.33
N LEU A 309 -0.47 -23.33 -9.45
CA LEU A 309 -0.23 -21.92 -9.80
C LEU A 309 1.26 -21.62 -10.03
N ASN A 310 2.16 -22.30 -9.33
CA ASN A 310 3.60 -22.19 -9.55
C ASN A 310 4.02 -22.83 -10.89
N GLU A 311 3.35 -23.88 -11.36
CA GLU A 311 3.58 -24.41 -12.71
C GLU A 311 3.14 -23.41 -13.79
N LEU A 312 2.05 -22.66 -13.55
CA LEU A 312 1.52 -21.69 -14.50
C LEU A 312 2.29 -20.36 -14.52
N TYR A 313 2.74 -19.88 -13.36
CA TYR A 313 3.28 -18.53 -13.20
C TYR A 313 4.61 -18.47 -12.46
N GLY A 314 5.19 -19.61 -12.08
CA GLY A 314 6.44 -19.66 -11.34
C GLY A 314 7.65 -19.30 -12.18
N LEU A 315 8.82 -19.37 -11.54
CA LEU A 315 10.09 -18.91 -12.12
C LEU A 315 10.40 -19.55 -13.49
N ASP A 316 10.16 -20.86 -13.65
CA ASP A 316 10.41 -21.56 -14.91
C ASP A 316 9.48 -21.06 -16.02
N ALA A 317 8.18 -20.93 -15.73
CA ALA A 317 7.20 -20.40 -16.68
C ALA A 317 7.51 -18.96 -17.09
N GLN A 318 7.92 -18.12 -16.14
CA GLN A 318 8.34 -16.74 -16.41
C GLN A 318 9.56 -16.70 -17.34
N ASN A 319 10.59 -17.51 -17.08
CA ASN A 319 11.78 -17.57 -17.93
C ASN A 319 11.47 -18.11 -19.33
N GLU A 320 10.54 -19.05 -19.46
CA GLU A 320 10.07 -19.52 -20.77
C GLU A 320 9.31 -18.42 -21.53
N ALA A 321 8.46 -17.66 -20.84
CA ALA A 321 7.75 -16.53 -21.44
C ALA A 321 8.73 -15.44 -21.91
N ILE A 322 9.71 -15.05 -21.08
CA ILE A 322 10.77 -14.10 -21.44
C ILE A 322 11.50 -14.57 -22.70
N LYS A 323 11.94 -15.84 -22.74
CA LYS A 323 12.66 -16.38 -23.91
C LYS A 323 11.83 -16.33 -25.19
N LYS A 324 10.53 -16.58 -25.12
CA LYS A 324 9.64 -16.47 -26.28
C LYS A 324 9.52 -15.03 -26.75
N LEU A 325 9.35 -14.09 -25.82
CA LEU A 325 9.24 -12.66 -26.13
C LEU A 325 10.52 -12.12 -26.78
N ASP A 326 11.69 -12.51 -26.27
CA ASP A 326 12.99 -12.13 -26.81
C ASP A 326 13.24 -12.69 -28.24
N LEU A 327 12.54 -13.75 -28.64
CA LEU A 327 12.59 -14.30 -30.01
C LEU A 327 11.64 -13.59 -30.98
N LEU A 328 10.67 -12.82 -30.46
CA LEU A 328 9.68 -12.08 -31.25
C LEU A 328 10.13 -10.64 -31.55
N ASN A 329 11.07 -10.12 -30.77
CA ASN A 329 11.74 -8.82 -30.95
C ASN A 329 12.99 -8.97 -31.83
#